data_AF-A0A4R8MFL6-F1
#
_entry.id   AF-A0A4R8MFL6-F1
#
_cell.length_a   1.000
_cell.length_b   1.000
_cell.length_c   1.000
_cell.angle_alpha   90.00
_cell.angle_beta   90.00
_cell.angle_gamma   90.00
#
_symmetry.space_group_name_H-M   'P 1'
#
loop_
_entity.id
_entity.type
_entity.pdbx_description
1 polymer ?
#
loop_
_entity_poly.entity_id
_entity_poly.type
_entity_poly.pdbx_seq_one_letter_code
_entity_poly.pdbx_strand_id
1 'polypeptide(L)'
;MKLEKILDKLGSLEKNSFIKAIDNIISKNPKNIKEINTILSSSNKGLKSVDNQNISKVFALTSNEFQQNVKCEFQEITSQLDILIDIIIRDGNCIMKQDWFSRLYEIEIKQIKNKIKTLNANFENDKSDLSESRKRDYKIYKSCLHTAYYNDQDNNREAKISSDELSIMLTLSKQLGLSQEEIKLINYSILPVIKLDIQDVIKSLKNIGVIFYSNKENTIYIADEMVRLLRKIREKEIAEKFYRRTLKLLREPIINQISKDHNIDRKLSYSQKIEEIIKEGVSFTDLLLSDIYKPGSTVTDKKKTLNELCEKGLNISNLKGSTLDDKISSLIEYFENIERDEKVGISLDGFDKLLTELNLSLPDLNKQIRVQFELQDEFVLKADFLLDYNIKPRDILDLITKEDRTKFIKDNSIKQRGDDILNILEHYKDVENLYLENYENVGYRNLNLLKENGIIIKESELGLKFEELTGIILKGIGFNVDDVLKSQLNTKKDMMDILLNLGNQEIIIVECKTSKERGYNKFSSVSRQLKSYQNLALKNNLRIVKILLVAPEFSDDFVTDCEMDTEMNLSLITSSTLSNIYDAFKSSKYTEFPHVLFRDIVINEERILKALSK
;
A
#
# COMPACT_ATOMS: atom_id res chain seq x y z
N MET A 1 -2.81 5.25 -0.70
CA MET A 1 -2.40 5.66 0.67
C MET A 1 -3.34 5.01 1.67
N LYS A 2 -2.82 4.51 2.79
CA LYS A 2 -3.63 3.89 3.86
C LYS A 2 -4.60 4.88 4.49
N LEU A 3 -5.75 4.36 4.91
CA LEU A 3 -6.78 5.13 5.60
C LEU A 3 -6.21 5.90 6.81
N GLU A 4 -5.42 5.24 7.65
CA GLU A 4 -4.83 5.85 8.86
C GLU A 4 -3.99 7.09 8.50
N LYS A 5 -3.08 6.97 7.54
CA LYS A 5 -2.22 8.08 7.07
C LYS A 5 -3.04 9.24 6.48
N ILE A 6 -4.12 8.94 5.74
CA ILE A 6 -5.05 9.98 5.25
C ILE A 6 -5.73 10.68 6.42
N LEU A 7 -6.22 9.92 7.40
CA LEU A 7 -6.83 10.49 8.58
C LEU A 7 -5.83 11.36 9.35
N ASP A 8 -4.58 10.95 9.54
CA ASP A 8 -3.57 11.78 10.24
C ASP A 8 -3.32 13.12 9.53
N LYS A 9 -3.38 13.13 8.19
CA LYS A 9 -3.17 14.35 7.39
C LYS A 9 -4.34 15.34 7.47
N LEU A 10 -5.56 14.86 7.72
CA LEU A 10 -6.78 15.64 7.56
C LEU A 10 -7.34 16.19 8.88
N GLY A 11 -8.03 17.33 8.78
CA GLY A 11 -8.78 17.94 9.87
C GLY A 11 -10.15 17.29 10.12
N SER A 12 -10.78 17.62 11.25
CA SER A 12 -12.08 17.06 11.66
C SER A 12 -13.21 17.29 10.65
N LEU A 13 -13.23 18.45 9.98
CA LEU A 13 -14.24 18.80 8.96
C LEU A 13 -14.13 17.93 7.69
N GLU A 14 -12.91 17.55 7.33
CA GLU A 14 -12.64 16.75 6.13
C GLU A 14 -13.06 15.29 6.37
N LYS A 15 -12.87 14.79 7.61
CA LYS A 15 -13.24 13.44 8.06
C LYS A 15 -14.72 13.21 8.34
N ASN A 16 -15.48 14.28 8.59
CA ASN A 16 -16.83 14.18 9.19
C ASN A 16 -17.82 13.33 8.40
N SER A 17 -17.81 13.38 7.07
CA SER A 17 -18.75 12.59 6.25
C SER A 17 -18.46 11.09 6.35
N PHE A 18 -17.18 10.70 6.30
CA PHE A 18 -16.75 9.32 6.51
C PHE A 18 -17.13 8.81 7.90
N ILE A 19 -16.84 9.60 8.95
CA ILE A 19 -17.21 9.24 10.34
C ILE A 19 -18.73 9.06 10.46
N LYS A 20 -19.54 9.95 9.88
CA LYS A 20 -21.01 9.83 9.88
C LYS A 20 -21.50 8.56 9.19
N ALA A 21 -20.87 8.18 8.08
CA ALA A 21 -21.22 6.95 7.36
C ALA A 21 -20.98 5.71 8.24
N ILE A 22 -19.85 5.68 8.95
CA ILE A 22 -19.54 4.59 9.91
C ILE A 22 -20.49 4.63 11.12
N ASP A 23 -20.73 5.80 11.72
CA ASP A 23 -21.67 5.95 12.84
C ASP A 23 -23.08 5.43 12.48
N ASN A 24 -23.54 5.71 11.26
CA ASN A 24 -24.82 5.19 10.76
C ASN A 24 -24.80 3.66 10.68
N ILE A 25 -23.72 3.05 10.20
CA ILE A 25 -23.57 1.59 10.18
C ILE A 25 -23.61 1.03 11.60
N ILE A 26 -22.84 1.60 12.53
CA ILE A 26 -22.80 1.18 13.93
C ILE A 26 -24.19 1.23 14.56
N SER A 27 -24.96 2.30 14.29
CA SER A 27 -26.32 2.47 14.80
C SER A 27 -27.31 1.38 14.35
N LYS A 28 -27.00 0.69 13.23
CA LYS A 28 -27.79 -0.42 12.70
C LYS A 28 -27.37 -1.78 13.25
N ASN A 29 -26.50 -1.83 14.26
CA ASN A 29 -25.99 -3.04 14.91
C ASN A 29 -25.30 -4.01 13.91
N PRO A 30 -24.12 -3.65 13.37
CA PRO A 30 -23.38 -4.47 12.43
C PRO A 30 -22.91 -5.77 13.08
N LYS A 31 -22.46 -6.72 12.25
CA LYS A 31 -22.11 -8.08 12.69
C LYS A 31 -21.10 -8.11 13.84
N ASN A 32 -20.12 -7.20 13.79
CA ASN A 32 -19.00 -7.14 14.75
C ASN A 32 -19.22 -6.09 15.87
N ILE A 33 -20.47 -5.73 16.19
CA ILE A 33 -20.79 -4.65 17.15
C ILE A 33 -20.14 -4.83 18.54
N LYS A 34 -19.94 -6.06 19.00
CA LYS A 34 -19.30 -6.33 20.31
C LYS A 34 -17.85 -5.83 20.34
N GLU A 35 -17.07 -6.19 19.34
CA GLU A 35 -15.66 -5.76 19.21
C GLU A 35 -15.57 -4.25 18.99
N ILE A 36 -16.47 -3.69 18.18
CA ILE A 36 -16.56 -2.23 17.98
C ILE A 36 -16.81 -1.53 19.32
N ASN A 37 -17.76 -2.00 20.12
CA ASN A 37 -18.06 -1.41 21.43
C ASN A 37 -16.89 -1.51 22.40
N THR A 38 -16.07 -2.58 22.33
CA THR A 38 -14.83 -2.69 23.12
C THR A 38 -13.79 -1.64 22.70
N ILE A 39 -13.69 -1.33 21.41
CA ILE A 39 -12.81 -0.27 20.93
C ILE A 39 -13.35 1.10 21.38
N LEU A 40 -14.66 1.31 21.24
CA LEU A 40 -15.31 2.60 21.56
C LEU A 40 -15.42 2.88 23.07
N SER A 41 -15.45 1.87 23.93
CA SER A 41 -15.57 2.04 25.39
C SER A 41 -14.37 2.75 26.03
N SER A 42 -13.24 2.77 25.33
CA SER A 42 -12.07 3.60 25.69
C SER A 42 -12.31 5.11 25.51
N SER A 43 -13.40 5.51 24.84
CA SER A 43 -13.70 6.89 24.47
C SER A 43 -15.10 7.33 24.93
N ASN A 44 -15.17 8.38 25.75
CA ASN A 44 -16.43 8.84 26.34
C ASN A 44 -17.37 9.59 25.36
N LYS A 45 -16.99 9.81 24.09
CA LYS A 45 -17.73 10.66 23.13
C LYS A 45 -17.93 10.04 21.73
N GLY A 46 -17.85 8.71 21.60
CA GLY A 46 -18.08 8.00 20.33
C GLY A 46 -16.96 8.19 19.29
N LEU A 47 -17.20 7.78 18.04
CA LEU A 47 -16.17 7.62 16.99
C LEU A 47 -15.38 8.90 16.68
N LYS A 48 -15.97 10.09 16.89
CA LYS A 48 -15.31 11.38 16.67
C LYS A 48 -14.18 11.70 17.66
N SER A 49 -14.16 11.04 18.81
CA SER A 49 -13.16 11.23 19.87
C SER A 49 -12.09 10.14 19.90
N VAL A 50 -12.19 9.17 19.00
CA VAL A 50 -11.29 8.04 18.88
C VAL A 50 -10.09 8.45 18.02
N ASP A 51 -8.91 7.93 18.33
CA ASP A 51 -7.70 8.13 17.52
C ASP A 51 -7.84 7.50 16.12
N ASN A 52 -7.05 7.98 15.17
CA ASN A 52 -7.17 7.59 13.76
C ASN A 52 -6.85 6.10 13.50
N GLN A 53 -5.99 5.50 14.33
CA GLN A 53 -5.68 4.07 14.27
C GLN A 53 -6.91 3.23 14.63
N ASN A 54 -7.59 3.57 15.73
CA ASN A 54 -8.80 2.89 16.14
C ASN A 54 -9.98 3.15 15.20
N ILE A 55 -10.10 4.34 14.59
CA ILE A 55 -11.08 4.59 13.50
C ILE A 55 -10.83 3.62 12.33
N SER A 56 -9.57 3.42 11.94
CA SER A 56 -9.21 2.50 10.85
C SER A 56 -9.55 1.03 11.20
N LYS A 57 -9.34 0.62 12.45
CA LYS A 57 -9.78 -0.71 12.94
C LYS A 57 -11.30 -0.87 12.90
N VAL A 58 -12.05 0.14 13.34
CA VAL A 58 -13.53 0.11 13.29
C VAL A 58 -14.03 0.05 11.85
N PHE A 59 -13.40 0.77 10.91
CA PHE A 59 -13.72 0.65 9.50
C PHE A 59 -13.48 -0.76 8.97
N ALA A 60 -12.36 -1.40 9.32
CA ALA A 60 -12.09 -2.78 8.91
C ALA A 60 -13.20 -3.74 9.40
N LEU A 61 -13.68 -3.57 10.64
CA LEU A 61 -14.75 -4.36 11.24
C LEU A 61 -16.14 -4.12 10.62
N THR A 62 -16.36 -2.96 10.01
CA THR A 62 -17.64 -2.54 9.38
C THR A 62 -17.59 -2.55 7.85
N SER A 63 -16.48 -3.00 7.26
CA SER A 63 -16.20 -2.89 5.82
C SER A 63 -17.24 -3.61 4.94
N ASN A 64 -17.76 -4.76 5.38
CA ASN A 64 -18.78 -5.51 4.64
C ASN A 64 -20.12 -4.76 4.59
N GLU A 65 -20.56 -4.21 5.72
CA GLU A 65 -21.78 -3.40 5.81
C GLU A 65 -21.62 -2.08 5.04
N PHE A 66 -20.42 -1.47 5.10
CA PHE A 66 -20.09 -0.31 4.30
C PHE A 66 -20.19 -0.61 2.80
N GLN A 67 -19.64 -1.76 2.36
CA GLN A 67 -19.72 -2.21 0.98
C GLN A 67 -21.18 -2.39 0.53
N GLN A 68 -22.04 -2.95 1.37
CA GLN A 68 -23.48 -3.09 1.07
C GLN A 68 -24.16 -1.73 0.91
N ASN A 69 -23.90 -0.79 1.81
CA ASN A 69 -24.46 0.57 1.70
C ASN A 69 -24.03 1.26 0.40
N VAL A 70 -22.74 1.20 0.06
CA VAL A 70 -22.21 1.79 -1.19
C VAL A 70 -22.82 1.08 -2.41
N LYS A 71 -22.99 -0.25 -2.36
CA LYS A 71 -23.62 -1.01 -3.45
C LYS A 71 -25.08 -0.59 -3.70
N CYS A 72 -25.82 -0.21 -2.66
CA CYS A 72 -27.17 0.34 -2.82
C CYS A 72 -27.17 1.71 -3.51
N GLU A 73 -26.22 2.59 -3.20
CA GLU A 73 -26.08 3.88 -3.90
C GLU A 73 -25.70 3.68 -5.39
N PHE A 74 -24.88 2.67 -5.69
CA PHE A 74 -24.47 2.29 -7.05
C PHE A 74 -25.60 1.83 -7.96
N GLN A 75 -26.67 1.32 -7.38
CA GLN A 75 -27.79 0.75 -8.10
C GLN A 75 -28.62 1.85 -8.81
N GLU A 76 -28.49 3.11 -8.38
CA GLU A 76 -29.12 4.24 -9.06
C GLU A 76 -28.36 4.61 -10.33
N ILE A 77 -28.82 4.11 -11.48
CA ILE A 77 -28.21 4.33 -12.81
C ILE A 77 -28.06 5.83 -13.15
N THR A 78 -28.93 6.68 -12.61
CA THR A 78 -28.91 8.14 -12.80
C THR A 78 -27.71 8.83 -12.13
N SER A 79 -27.09 8.20 -11.13
CA SER A 79 -26.02 8.78 -10.32
C SER A 79 -24.67 8.89 -11.07
N GLN A 80 -24.49 8.12 -12.16
CA GLN A 80 -23.23 7.98 -12.88
C GLN A 80 -22.03 7.59 -11.99
N LEU A 81 -22.29 6.99 -10.83
CA LEU A 81 -21.27 6.58 -9.85
C LEU A 81 -20.30 5.53 -10.43
N ASP A 82 -20.76 4.70 -11.34
CA ASP A 82 -19.94 3.73 -12.05
C ASP A 82 -18.81 4.39 -12.86
N ILE A 83 -19.08 5.48 -13.56
CA ILE A 83 -18.06 6.27 -14.29
C ILE A 83 -17.02 6.81 -13.31
N LEU A 84 -17.47 7.39 -12.20
CA LEU A 84 -16.60 8.01 -11.21
C LEU A 84 -15.71 6.97 -10.52
N ILE A 85 -16.27 5.80 -10.22
CA ILE A 85 -15.55 4.76 -9.50
C ILE A 85 -14.58 4.03 -10.41
N ASP A 86 -14.90 3.85 -11.69
CA ASP A 86 -13.95 3.34 -12.69
C ASP A 86 -12.70 4.23 -12.82
N ILE A 87 -12.78 5.51 -12.48
CA ILE A 87 -11.62 6.43 -12.40
C ILE A 87 -10.89 6.21 -11.07
N ILE A 88 -11.61 6.26 -9.94
CA ILE A 88 -11.04 6.21 -8.58
C ILE A 88 -10.28 4.91 -8.30
N ILE A 89 -10.70 3.80 -8.90
CA ILE A 89 -10.11 2.49 -8.62
C ILE A 89 -8.82 2.17 -9.40
N ARG A 90 -8.39 3.06 -10.30
CA ARG A 90 -7.13 2.90 -11.06
C ARG A 90 -5.93 3.13 -10.14
N ASP A 91 -4.84 2.42 -10.39
CA ASP A 91 -3.71 2.29 -9.45
C ASP A 91 -3.08 3.64 -9.01
N GLY A 92 -3.09 4.69 -9.84
CA GLY A 92 -2.51 6.00 -9.50
C GLY A 92 -3.52 7.10 -9.18
N ASN A 93 -4.81 6.77 -9.01
CA ASN A 93 -5.87 7.77 -8.81
C ASN A 93 -6.33 7.89 -7.35
N CYS A 94 -5.62 7.28 -6.39
CA CYS A 94 -5.99 7.38 -4.98
C CYS A 94 -5.64 8.75 -4.35
N ILE A 95 -4.84 9.57 -5.02
CA ILE A 95 -4.54 10.96 -4.62
C ILE A 95 -4.60 11.83 -5.88
N MET A 96 -5.55 12.77 -5.95
CA MET A 96 -5.75 13.56 -7.16
C MET A 96 -6.07 15.01 -6.82
N LYS A 97 -5.51 15.96 -7.58
CA LYS A 97 -6.00 17.33 -7.57
C LYS A 97 -7.38 17.39 -8.20
N GLN A 98 -8.20 18.33 -7.74
CA GLN A 98 -9.55 18.53 -8.24
C GLN A 98 -9.58 18.73 -9.77
N ASP A 99 -8.64 19.49 -10.33
CA ASP A 99 -8.55 19.75 -11.76
C ASP A 99 -8.15 18.49 -12.55
N TRP A 100 -7.24 17.69 -11.99
CA TRP A 100 -6.87 16.39 -12.57
C TRP A 100 -8.07 15.44 -12.61
N PHE A 101 -8.80 15.31 -11.50
CA PHE A 101 -10.02 14.50 -11.46
C PHE A 101 -11.09 14.99 -12.46
N SER A 102 -11.25 16.31 -12.60
CA SER A 102 -12.13 16.90 -13.62
C SER A 102 -11.73 16.49 -15.05
N ARG A 103 -10.43 16.50 -15.37
CA ARG A 103 -9.93 16.10 -16.69
C ARG A 103 -10.15 14.61 -16.94
N LEU A 104 -9.85 13.76 -15.97
CA LEU A 104 -10.10 12.31 -16.08
C LEU A 104 -11.58 12.03 -16.30
N TYR A 105 -12.47 12.72 -15.56
CA TYR A 105 -13.91 12.59 -15.72
C TYR A 105 -14.39 13.02 -17.12
N GLU A 106 -13.87 14.13 -17.65
CA GLU A 106 -14.17 14.58 -19.02
C GLU A 106 -13.70 13.59 -20.09
N ILE A 107 -12.49 13.04 -19.92
CA ILE A 107 -11.93 12.04 -20.82
C ILE A 107 -12.81 10.80 -20.80
N GLU A 108 -13.19 10.31 -19.62
CA GLU A 108 -14.01 9.12 -19.47
C GLU A 108 -15.40 9.29 -20.12
N ILE A 109 -16.07 10.41 -19.87
CA ILE A 109 -17.35 10.74 -20.53
C ILE A 109 -17.21 10.73 -22.05
N LYS A 110 -16.13 11.34 -22.58
CA LYS A 110 -15.88 11.38 -24.03
C LYS A 110 -15.66 9.98 -24.60
N GLN A 111 -14.92 9.14 -23.89
CA GLN A 111 -14.66 7.75 -24.29
C GLN A 111 -15.95 6.94 -24.31
N ILE A 112 -16.77 7.02 -23.26
CA ILE A 112 -18.08 6.34 -23.19
C ILE A 112 -18.97 6.78 -24.35
N LYS A 113 -19.08 8.10 -24.61
CA LYS A 113 -19.86 8.62 -25.75
C LYS A 113 -19.37 8.08 -27.09
N ASN A 114 -18.06 7.95 -27.28
CA ASN A 114 -17.51 7.36 -28.50
C ASN A 114 -17.81 5.86 -28.60
N LYS A 115 -17.63 5.10 -27.51
CA LYS A 115 -17.95 3.67 -27.46
C LYS A 115 -19.43 3.41 -27.75
N ILE A 116 -20.35 4.22 -27.19
CA ILE A 116 -21.79 4.12 -27.48
C ILE A 116 -22.09 4.36 -28.96
N LYS A 117 -21.44 5.35 -29.58
CA LYS A 117 -21.59 5.58 -31.04
C LYS A 117 -21.16 4.36 -31.84
N THR A 118 -20.01 3.78 -31.50
CA THR A 118 -19.51 2.56 -32.15
C THR A 118 -20.45 1.37 -31.93
N LEU A 119 -20.92 1.17 -30.69
CA LEU A 119 -21.85 0.10 -30.34
C LEU A 119 -23.17 0.23 -31.12
N ASN A 120 -23.72 1.44 -31.20
CA ASN A 120 -24.94 1.71 -31.98
C ASN A 120 -24.74 1.47 -33.48
N ALA A 121 -23.61 1.89 -34.05
CA ALA A 121 -23.28 1.59 -35.44
C ALA A 121 -23.17 0.07 -35.69
N ASN A 122 -22.62 -0.68 -34.73
CA ASN A 122 -22.53 -2.14 -34.82
C ASN A 122 -23.90 -2.84 -34.70
N PHE A 123 -24.93 -2.21 -34.11
CA PHE A 123 -26.29 -2.78 -34.09
C PHE A 123 -26.96 -2.81 -35.46
N GLU A 124 -26.65 -1.81 -36.30
CA GLU A 124 -27.30 -1.60 -37.60
C GLU A 124 -26.49 -2.21 -38.76
N ASN A 125 -25.22 -2.54 -38.54
CA ASN A 125 -24.34 -3.06 -39.58
C ASN A 125 -24.32 -4.59 -39.61
N ASP A 126 -24.86 -5.18 -40.68
CA ASP A 126 -24.83 -6.62 -40.93
C ASP A 126 -23.41 -7.20 -41.10
N LYS A 127 -22.40 -6.34 -41.35
CA LYS A 127 -20.98 -6.72 -41.46
C LYS A 127 -20.16 -6.47 -40.18
N SER A 128 -20.80 -6.22 -39.04
CA SER A 128 -20.07 -6.05 -37.79
C SER A 128 -19.36 -7.34 -37.36
N ASP A 129 -18.25 -7.23 -36.63
CA ASP A 129 -17.56 -8.38 -36.02
C ASP A 129 -18.36 -9.04 -34.86
N LEU A 130 -19.45 -8.42 -34.39
CA LEU A 130 -20.34 -9.01 -33.37
C LEU A 130 -21.14 -10.19 -33.93
N SER A 131 -21.20 -11.29 -33.17
CA SER A 131 -22.03 -12.44 -33.51
C SER A 131 -23.52 -12.09 -33.44
N GLU A 132 -24.34 -12.74 -34.28
CA GLU A 132 -25.78 -12.54 -34.29
C GLU A 132 -26.46 -12.88 -32.96
N SER A 133 -25.94 -13.88 -32.23
CA SER A 133 -26.40 -14.18 -30.87
C SER A 133 -26.14 -13.02 -29.91
N ARG A 134 -24.94 -12.42 -29.96
CA ARG A 134 -24.60 -11.30 -29.07
C ARG A 134 -25.40 -10.05 -29.39
N LYS A 135 -25.61 -9.75 -30.68
CA LYS A 135 -26.50 -8.67 -31.13
C LYS A 135 -27.92 -8.86 -30.59
N ARG A 136 -28.45 -10.09 -30.65
CA ARG A 136 -29.77 -10.42 -30.10
C ARG A 136 -29.80 -10.16 -28.59
N ASP A 137 -28.80 -10.63 -27.85
CA ASP A 137 -28.76 -10.51 -26.39
C ASP A 137 -28.70 -9.03 -25.96
N TYR A 138 -27.88 -8.22 -26.62
CA TYR A 138 -27.86 -6.77 -26.43
C TYR A 138 -29.19 -6.10 -26.76
N LYS A 139 -29.85 -6.49 -27.87
CA LYS A 139 -31.17 -5.95 -28.24
C LYS A 139 -32.24 -6.28 -27.20
N ILE A 140 -32.22 -7.50 -26.65
CA ILE A 140 -33.14 -7.90 -25.57
C ILE A 140 -32.93 -7.00 -24.36
N TYR A 141 -31.69 -6.89 -23.88
CA TYR A 141 -31.37 -6.07 -22.71
C TYR A 141 -31.73 -4.60 -22.92
N LYS A 142 -31.34 -4.02 -24.07
CA LYS A 142 -31.64 -2.63 -24.43
C LYS A 142 -33.15 -2.37 -24.46
N SER A 143 -33.95 -3.25 -25.07
CA SER A 143 -35.40 -3.09 -25.12
C SER A 143 -36.04 -3.15 -23.73
N CYS A 144 -35.62 -4.11 -22.88
CA CYS A 144 -36.11 -4.19 -21.50
C CYS A 144 -35.79 -2.93 -20.70
N LEU A 145 -34.55 -2.43 -20.83
CA LEU A 145 -34.13 -1.21 -20.16
C LEU A 145 -34.89 0.03 -20.65
N HIS A 146 -35.12 0.13 -21.95
CA HIS A 146 -35.90 1.20 -22.55
C HIS A 146 -37.30 1.23 -21.93
N THR A 147 -37.98 0.08 -21.91
CA THR A 147 -39.30 -0.03 -21.32
C THR A 147 -39.27 0.34 -19.84
N ALA A 148 -38.32 -0.19 -19.04
CA ALA A 148 -38.22 0.13 -17.63
C ALA A 148 -38.08 1.65 -17.37
N TYR A 149 -37.25 2.35 -18.15
CA TYR A 149 -37.02 3.78 -17.96
C TYR A 149 -38.18 4.67 -18.45
N TYR A 150 -38.76 4.35 -19.61
CA TYR A 150 -39.78 5.20 -20.24
C TYR A 150 -41.21 4.88 -19.81
N ASN A 151 -41.47 3.73 -19.19
CA ASN A 151 -42.80 3.36 -18.71
C ASN A 151 -43.38 4.38 -17.72
N ASP A 152 -42.55 5.02 -16.89
CA ASP A 152 -43.01 6.10 -16.01
C ASP A 152 -43.46 7.34 -16.81
N GLN A 153 -42.82 7.67 -17.93
CA GLN A 153 -43.24 8.80 -18.79
C GLN A 153 -44.61 8.54 -19.42
N ASP A 154 -44.85 7.30 -19.87
CA ASP A 154 -46.14 6.88 -20.41
C ASP A 154 -47.27 7.01 -19.37
N ASN A 155 -46.92 7.02 -18.08
CA ASN A 155 -47.82 7.22 -16.95
C ASN A 155 -47.80 8.66 -16.39
N ASN A 156 -47.27 9.65 -17.13
CA ASN A 156 -47.10 11.06 -16.71
C ASN A 156 -46.28 11.23 -15.41
N ARG A 157 -45.24 10.40 -15.23
CA ARG A 157 -44.28 10.50 -14.12
C ARG A 157 -42.89 10.78 -14.65
N GLU A 158 -42.00 11.21 -13.76
CA GLU A 158 -40.58 11.38 -14.08
C GLU A 158 -39.95 10.02 -14.40
N ALA A 159 -39.24 9.93 -15.52
CA ALA A 159 -38.55 8.71 -15.95
C ALA A 159 -37.49 8.28 -14.94
N LYS A 160 -37.66 7.08 -14.39
CA LYS A 160 -36.68 6.46 -13.51
C LYS A 160 -36.79 4.95 -13.62
N ILE A 161 -35.77 4.27 -13.12
CA ILE A 161 -35.80 2.81 -12.96
C ILE A 161 -35.99 2.57 -11.46
N SER A 162 -37.07 1.90 -11.09
CA SER A 162 -37.33 1.50 -9.71
C SER A 162 -36.37 0.40 -9.24
N SER A 163 -36.28 0.19 -7.92
CA SER A 163 -35.48 -0.90 -7.34
C SER A 163 -35.88 -2.28 -7.86
N ASP A 164 -37.19 -2.49 -8.07
CA ASP A 164 -37.73 -3.76 -8.54
C ASP A 164 -37.35 -3.99 -10.01
N GLU A 165 -37.54 -2.99 -10.86
CA GLU A 165 -37.13 -3.04 -12.27
C GLU A 165 -35.63 -3.24 -12.41
N LEU A 166 -34.82 -2.55 -11.59
CA LEU A 166 -33.39 -2.74 -11.57
C LEU A 166 -33.01 -4.17 -11.19
N SER A 167 -33.65 -4.76 -10.17
CA SER A 167 -33.37 -6.15 -9.77
C SER A 167 -33.63 -7.16 -10.89
N ILE A 168 -34.65 -6.91 -11.71
CA ILE A 168 -34.97 -7.69 -12.90
C ILE A 168 -33.90 -7.48 -13.98
N MET A 169 -33.51 -6.23 -14.25
CA MET A 169 -32.45 -5.92 -15.22
C MET A 169 -31.12 -6.58 -14.83
N LEU A 170 -30.76 -6.56 -13.55
CA LEU A 170 -29.56 -7.24 -13.05
C LEU A 170 -29.64 -8.76 -13.30
N THR A 171 -30.78 -9.37 -12.99
CA THR A 171 -31.00 -10.81 -13.26
C THR A 171 -30.89 -11.12 -14.75
N LEU A 172 -31.49 -10.30 -15.61
CA LEU A 172 -31.45 -10.46 -17.07
C LEU A 172 -30.02 -10.35 -17.61
N SER A 173 -29.25 -9.36 -17.17
CA SER A 173 -27.85 -9.18 -17.62
C SER A 173 -27.00 -10.42 -17.36
N LYS A 174 -27.18 -11.05 -16.19
CA LYS A 174 -26.48 -12.27 -15.81
C LYS A 174 -26.88 -13.47 -16.68
N GLN A 175 -28.17 -13.63 -16.98
CA GLN A 175 -28.64 -14.73 -17.84
C GLN A 175 -28.18 -14.57 -19.29
N LEU A 176 -28.03 -13.32 -19.75
CA LEU A 176 -27.49 -13.01 -21.08
C LEU A 176 -25.95 -13.03 -21.12
N GLY A 177 -25.29 -13.22 -19.99
CA GLY A 177 -23.82 -13.19 -19.88
C GLY A 177 -23.22 -11.87 -20.36
N LEU A 178 -23.86 -10.74 -20.03
CA LEU A 178 -23.32 -9.41 -20.38
C LEU A 178 -22.22 -9.02 -19.40
N SER A 179 -21.13 -8.44 -19.91
CA SER A 179 -20.08 -7.86 -19.08
C SER A 179 -20.54 -6.54 -18.46
N GLN A 180 -19.88 -6.11 -17.38
CA GLN A 180 -20.18 -4.82 -16.73
C GLN A 180 -20.03 -3.64 -17.70
N GLU A 181 -19.04 -3.68 -18.60
CA GLU A 181 -18.83 -2.62 -19.59
C GLU A 181 -19.92 -2.63 -20.67
N GLU A 182 -20.38 -3.79 -21.12
CA GLU A 182 -21.50 -3.87 -22.06
C GLU A 182 -22.81 -3.36 -21.44
N ILE A 183 -23.11 -3.76 -20.20
CA ILE A 183 -24.25 -3.25 -19.43
C ILE A 183 -24.18 -1.73 -19.33
N LYS A 184 -23.02 -1.19 -18.95
CA LYS A 184 -22.76 0.24 -18.83
C LYS A 184 -23.00 0.96 -20.16
N LEU A 185 -22.45 0.46 -21.27
CA LEU A 185 -22.62 1.08 -22.59
C LEU A 185 -24.07 1.03 -23.07
N ILE A 186 -24.79 -0.07 -22.84
CA ILE A 186 -26.22 -0.17 -23.19
C ILE A 186 -27.05 0.77 -22.31
N ASN A 187 -26.75 0.84 -21.01
CA ASN A 187 -27.41 1.76 -20.08
C ASN A 187 -27.30 3.20 -20.56
N TYR A 188 -26.08 3.63 -20.86
CA TYR A 188 -25.82 4.98 -21.33
C TYR A 188 -26.26 5.26 -22.77
N SER A 189 -26.63 4.21 -23.53
CA SER A 189 -27.29 4.38 -24.83
C SER A 189 -28.74 4.83 -24.71
N ILE A 190 -29.35 4.64 -23.53
CA ILE A 190 -30.75 5.00 -23.22
C ILE A 190 -30.78 6.22 -22.29
N LEU A 191 -29.98 6.19 -21.21
CA LEU A 191 -29.82 7.31 -20.28
C LEU A 191 -28.59 8.13 -20.70
N PRO A 192 -28.73 9.33 -21.28
CA PRO A 192 -27.59 10.08 -21.77
C PRO A 192 -26.62 10.45 -20.65
N VAL A 193 -25.31 10.30 -20.90
CA VAL A 193 -24.26 10.74 -19.97
C VAL A 193 -24.25 12.27 -19.88
N ILE A 194 -24.61 12.80 -18.70
CA ILE A 194 -24.59 14.23 -18.38
C ILE A 194 -23.33 14.55 -17.58
N LYS A 195 -22.53 15.50 -18.05
CA LYS A 195 -21.38 16.00 -17.29
C LYS A 195 -21.90 16.84 -16.12
N LEU A 196 -21.68 16.35 -14.91
CA LEU A 196 -21.98 17.08 -13.67
C LEU A 196 -20.85 18.07 -13.34
N ASP A 197 -21.17 19.08 -12.52
CA ASP A 197 -20.13 19.96 -11.97
C ASP A 197 -19.22 19.18 -11.02
N ILE A 198 -17.91 19.42 -11.10
CA ILE A 198 -16.93 18.64 -10.35
C ILE A 198 -17.05 18.83 -8.84
N GLN A 199 -17.51 20.00 -8.36
CA GLN A 199 -17.75 20.23 -6.94
C GLN A 199 -18.92 19.41 -6.44
N ASP A 200 -19.98 19.31 -7.22
CA ASP A 200 -21.16 18.51 -6.89
C ASP A 200 -20.81 17.02 -6.86
N VAL A 201 -20.01 16.56 -7.83
CA VAL A 201 -19.45 15.20 -7.86
C VAL A 201 -18.64 14.90 -6.59
N ILE A 202 -17.69 15.77 -6.24
CA ILE A 202 -16.84 15.61 -5.05
C ILE A 202 -17.70 15.61 -3.78
N LYS A 203 -18.67 16.52 -3.69
CA LYS A 203 -19.60 16.60 -2.55
C LYS A 203 -20.42 15.32 -2.41
N SER A 204 -20.93 14.77 -3.52
CA SER A 204 -21.68 13.52 -3.55
C SER A 204 -20.82 12.36 -3.04
N LEU A 205 -19.65 12.14 -3.65
CA LEU A 205 -18.72 11.08 -3.25
C LEU A 205 -18.26 11.21 -1.78
N LYS A 206 -18.02 12.44 -1.33
CA LYS A 206 -17.68 12.72 0.08
C LYS A 206 -18.84 12.35 1.01
N ASN A 207 -20.08 12.63 0.63
CA ASN A 207 -21.26 12.31 1.44
C ASN A 207 -21.52 10.79 1.56
N ILE A 208 -21.25 10.03 0.49
CA ILE A 208 -21.25 8.56 0.53
C ILE A 208 -20.14 8.07 1.48
N GLY A 209 -19.05 8.84 1.62
CA GLY A 209 -17.92 8.51 2.47
C GLY A 209 -16.83 7.71 1.75
N VAL A 210 -16.84 7.68 0.41
CA VAL A 210 -15.86 6.94 -0.40
C VAL A 210 -14.61 7.76 -0.72
N ILE A 211 -14.65 9.08 -0.53
CA ILE A 211 -13.49 9.96 -0.67
C ILE A 211 -13.36 10.91 0.52
N PHE A 212 -12.15 11.41 0.71
CA PHE A 212 -11.87 12.60 1.50
C PHE A 212 -11.45 13.73 0.57
N TYR A 213 -11.80 14.96 0.93
CA TYR A 213 -11.44 16.12 0.13
C TYR A 213 -10.86 17.21 1.02
N SER A 214 -9.63 17.64 0.69
CA SER A 214 -8.99 18.77 1.34
C SER A 214 -9.17 20.05 0.53
N ASN A 215 -9.96 20.98 1.06
CA ASN A 215 -10.15 22.30 0.48
C ASN A 215 -8.85 23.13 0.49
N LYS A 216 -7.98 22.90 1.48
CA LYS A 216 -6.71 23.63 1.61
C LYS A 216 -5.77 23.29 0.46
N GLU A 217 -5.73 22.03 0.07
CA GLU A 217 -4.81 21.54 -0.95
C GLU A 217 -5.47 21.34 -2.33
N ASN A 218 -6.80 21.49 -2.41
CA ASN A 218 -7.64 21.08 -3.53
C ASN A 218 -7.34 19.64 -3.98
N THR A 219 -7.15 18.74 -3.00
CA THR A 219 -6.75 17.35 -3.22
C THR A 219 -7.84 16.41 -2.71
N ILE A 220 -8.18 15.44 -3.54
CA ILE A 220 -9.01 14.28 -3.24
C ILE A 220 -8.09 13.15 -2.77
N TYR A 221 -8.46 12.51 -1.67
CA TYR A 221 -7.78 11.35 -1.11
C TYR A 221 -8.76 10.18 -1.04
N ILE A 222 -8.34 9.02 -1.56
CA ILE A 222 -9.07 7.76 -1.45
C ILE A 222 -8.15 6.76 -0.75
N ALA A 223 -8.64 6.16 0.33
CA ALA A 223 -7.88 5.17 1.07
C ALA A 223 -7.72 3.89 0.25
N ASP A 224 -6.58 3.20 0.37
CA ASP A 224 -6.35 1.92 -0.31
C ASP A 224 -7.41 0.89 0.08
N GLU A 225 -7.85 0.90 1.33
CA GLU A 225 -8.97 0.09 1.81
C GLU A 225 -10.26 0.35 1.03
N MET A 226 -10.51 1.62 0.70
CA MET A 226 -11.68 2.04 -0.05
C MET A 226 -11.55 1.66 -1.53
N VAL A 227 -10.37 1.85 -2.14
CA VAL A 227 -10.09 1.40 -3.52
C VAL A 227 -10.37 -0.10 -3.65
N ARG A 228 -9.88 -0.92 -2.71
CA ARG A 228 -10.14 -2.37 -2.69
C ARG A 228 -11.63 -2.67 -2.60
N LEU A 229 -12.34 -2.01 -1.69
CA LEU A 229 -13.79 -2.18 -1.51
C LEU A 229 -14.56 -1.82 -2.78
N LEU A 230 -14.24 -0.68 -3.40
CA LEU A 230 -14.89 -0.21 -4.63
C LEU A 230 -14.62 -1.13 -5.82
N ARG A 231 -13.40 -1.66 -5.97
CA ARG A 231 -13.08 -2.66 -7.02
C ARG A 231 -13.93 -3.93 -6.88
N LYS A 232 -14.13 -4.42 -5.65
CA LYS A 232 -15.02 -5.56 -5.39
C LYS A 232 -16.47 -5.27 -5.78
N ILE A 233 -16.94 -4.04 -5.58
CA ILE A 233 -18.28 -3.63 -6.05
C ILE A 233 -18.35 -3.60 -7.59
N ARG A 234 -17.27 -3.19 -8.26
CA ARG A 234 -17.15 -3.20 -9.73
C ARG A 234 -16.77 -4.56 -10.32
N GLU A 235 -16.76 -5.63 -9.52
CA GLU A 235 -16.39 -6.98 -9.93
C GLU A 235 -14.97 -7.07 -10.54
N LYS A 236 -14.09 -6.12 -10.19
CA LYS A 236 -12.66 -6.16 -10.50
C LYS A 236 -11.92 -6.83 -9.35
N GLU A 237 -11.44 -8.05 -9.59
CA GLU A 237 -10.95 -8.95 -8.54
C GLU A 237 -9.56 -8.56 -8.00
N ILE A 238 -8.72 -7.96 -8.84
CA ILE A 238 -7.36 -7.55 -8.50
C ILE A 238 -7.01 -6.17 -9.08
N ALA A 239 -5.95 -5.55 -8.55
CA ALA A 239 -5.37 -4.32 -9.08
C ALA A 239 -4.88 -4.46 -10.52
N GLU A 240 -4.93 -3.38 -11.30
CA GLU A 240 -4.55 -3.38 -12.72
C GLU A 240 -3.08 -3.78 -12.92
N LYS A 241 -2.17 -3.34 -12.04
CA LYS A 241 -0.76 -3.75 -12.02
C LYS A 241 -0.55 -5.27 -11.89
N PHE A 242 -1.34 -5.96 -11.07
CA PHE A 242 -1.24 -7.42 -10.92
C PHE A 242 -1.84 -8.14 -12.12
N TYR A 243 -2.93 -7.60 -12.67
CA TYR A 243 -3.53 -8.14 -13.88
C TYR A 243 -2.56 -7.99 -15.06
N ARG A 244 -2.00 -6.80 -15.26
CA ARG A 244 -0.97 -6.50 -16.27
C ARG A 244 0.23 -7.42 -16.14
N ARG A 245 0.73 -7.62 -14.91
CA ARG A 245 1.82 -8.57 -14.62
C ARG A 245 1.47 -9.97 -15.11
N THR A 246 0.25 -10.44 -14.83
CA THR A 246 -0.20 -11.77 -15.27
C THR A 246 -0.32 -11.86 -16.79
N LEU A 247 -0.91 -10.86 -17.45
CA LEU A 247 -1.08 -10.84 -18.91
C LEU A 247 0.25 -10.78 -19.66
N LYS A 248 1.24 -10.04 -19.15
CA LYS A 248 2.59 -9.95 -19.72
C LYS A 248 3.35 -11.29 -19.75
N LEU A 249 2.93 -12.26 -18.93
CA LEU A 249 3.49 -13.62 -18.94
C LEU A 249 2.87 -14.51 -20.03
N LEU A 250 1.72 -14.11 -20.59
CA LEU A 250 1.04 -14.85 -21.64
C LEU A 250 1.66 -14.56 -23.00
N ARG A 251 1.78 -15.61 -23.81
CA ARG A 251 2.29 -15.50 -25.18
C ARG A 251 1.31 -14.72 -26.05
N GLU A 252 1.85 -13.99 -27.02
CA GLU A 252 1.08 -13.17 -27.96
C GLU A 252 -0.11 -13.90 -28.64
N PRO A 253 -0.01 -15.18 -29.06
CA PRO A 253 -1.17 -15.89 -29.61
C PRO A 253 -2.36 -16.01 -28.64
N ILE A 254 -2.09 -16.13 -27.33
CA ILE A 254 -3.13 -16.19 -26.29
C ILE A 254 -3.78 -14.81 -26.13
N ILE A 255 -2.97 -13.75 -26.05
CA ILE A 255 -3.49 -12.37 -25.99
C ILE A 255 -4.34 -12.03 -27.22
N ASN A 256 -3.94 -12.48 -28.41
CA ASN A 256 -4.73 -12.31 -29.63
C ASN A 256 -6.06 -13.06 -29.60
N GLN A 257 -6.08 -14.25 -28.99
CA GLN A 257 -7.30 -15.03 -28.81
C GLN A 257 -8.25 -14.34 -27.82
N ILE A 258 -7.76 -13.91 -26.67
CA ILE A 258 -8.54 -13.13 -25.69
C ILE A 258 -9.08 -11.85 -26.36
N SER A 259 -8.25 -11.14 -27.11
CA SER A 259 -8.69 -9.94 -27.83
C SER A 259 -9.81 -10.24 -28.83
N LYS A 260 -9.78 -11.40 -29.49
CA LYS A 260 -10.84 -11.83 -30.40
C LYS A 260 -12.14 -12.13 -29.65
N ASP A 261 -12.05 -12.86 -28.55
CA ASP A 261 -13.21 -13.32 -27.79
C ASP A 261 -13.92 -12.16 -27.08
N HIS A 262 -13.17 -11.13 -26.70
CA HIS A 262 -13.68 -9.91 -26.03
C HIS A 262 -13.78 -8.70 -26.97
N ASN A 263 -13.75 -8.90 -28.29
CA ASN A 263 -13.95 -7.86 -29.31
C ASN A 263 -13.03 -6.62 -29.21
N ILE A 264 -11.77 -6.86 -28.86
CA ILE A 264 -10.70 -5.85 -28.82
C ILE A 264 -9.98 -5.81 -30.18
N ASP A 265 -9.59 -4.62 -30.64
CA ASP A 265 -8.94 -4.43 -31.93
C ASP A 265 -7.63 -5.23 -32.04
N ARG A 266 -7.62 -6.21 -32.93
CA ARG A 266 -6.48 -7.11 -33.15
C ARG A 266 -5.31 -6.44 -33.86
N LYS A 267 -5.49 -5.25 -34.44
CA LYS A 267 -4.41 -4.46 -35.07
C LYS A 267 -3.51 -3.77 -34.06
N LEU A 268 -3.96 -3.67 -32.80
CA LEU A 268 -3.17 -3.11 -31.71
C LEU A 268 -1.90 -3.93 -31.45
N SER A 269 -0.85 -3.25 -30.96
CA SER A 269 0.37 -3.91 -30.51
C SER A 269 0.09 -4.81 -29.30
N TYR A 270 0.99 -5.75 -29.01
CA TYR A 270 0.88 -6.64 -27.85
C TYR A 270 0.63 -5.87 -26.54
N SER A 271 1.38 -4.79 -26.30
CA SER A 271 1.22 -3.97 -25.09
C SER A 271 -0.12 -3.22 -25.07
N GLN A 272 -0.56 -2.70 -26.23
CA GLN A 272 -1.85 -2.01 -26.32
C GLN A 272 -3.03 -2.96 -26.09
N LYS A 273 -2.94 -4.20 -26.58
CA LYS A 273 -3.96 -5.23 -26.33
C LYS A 273 -4.08 -5.55 -24.84
N ILE A 274 -2.97 -5.65 -24.12
CA ILE A 274 -2.99 -5.88 -22.67
C ILE A 274 -3.74 -4.75 -21.95
N GLU A 275 -3.43 -3.49 -22.26
CA GLU A 275 -4.12 -2.37 -21.62
C GLU A 275 -5.60 -2.32 -21.99
N GLU A 276 -5.97 -2.62 -23.24
CA GLU A 276 -7.40 -2.71 -23.63
C GLU A 276 -8.12 -3.89 -22.94
N ILE A 277 -7.49 -5.05 -22.76
CA ILE A 277 -8.07 -6.17 -21.99
C ILE A 277 -8.43 -5.73 -20.56
N ILE A 278 -7.50 -5.04 -19.90
CA ILE A 278 -7.70 -4.52 -18.53
C ILE A 278 -8.82 -3.47 -18.52
N LYS A 279 -8.79 -2.56 -19.51
CA LYS A 279 -9.72 -1.44 -19.62
C LYS A 279 -11.15 -1.86 -19.94
N GLU A 280 -11.34 -2.86 -20.80
CA GLU A 280 -12.65 -3.46 -21.09
C GLU A 280 -13.18 -4.28 -19.90
N GLY A 281 -12.39 -4.46 -18.85
CA GLY A 281 -12.82 -5.13 -17.62
C GLY A 281 -13.03 -6.63 -17.80
N VAL A 282 -12.24 -7.27 -18.65
CA VAL A 282 -12.26 -8.74 -18.81
C VAL A 282 -12.00 -9.39 -17.45
N SER A 283 -12.90 -10.27 -17.00
CA SER A 283 -12.83 -10.95 -15.71
C SER A 283 -11.53 -11.75 -15.57
N PHE A 284 -10.82 -11.55 -14.45
CA PHE A 284 -9.54 -12.21 -14.20
C PHE A 284 -9.76 -13.71 -13.94
N THR A 285 -10.80 -14.06 -13.19
CA THR A 285 -11.22 -15.44 -12.96
C THR A 285 -11.64 -16.13 -14.25
N ASP A 286 -12.50 -15.52 -15.06
CA ASP A 286 -12.96 -16.17 -16.31
C ASP A 286 -11.79 -16.38 -17.27
N LEU A 287 -10.90 -15.39 -17.38
CA LEU A 287 -9.69 -15.50 -18.18
C LEU A 287 -8.83 -16.70 -17.75
N LEU A 288 -8.66 -16.92 -16.45
CA LEU A 288 -7.89 -18.03 -15.90
C LEU A 288 -8.66 -19.37 -15.87
N LEU A 289 -9.98 -19.37 -16.03
CA LEU A 289 -10.81 -20.57 -16.11
C LEU A 289 -10.93 -21.12 -17.54
N SER A 290 -11.02 -20.25 -18.54
CA SER A 290 -11.27 -20.63 -19.93
C SER A 290 -10.27 -20.06 -20.94
N ASP A 291 -9.97 -18.77 -20.88
CA ASP A 291 -9.51 -18.05 -22.08
C ASP A 291 -8.02 -18.28 -22.40
N ILE A 292 -7.22 -18.60 -21.37
CA ILE A 292 -5.79 -18.88 -21.57
C ILE A 292 -5.49 -20.30 -22.10
N TYR A 293 -6.52 -21.14 -22.21
CA TYR A 293 -6.35 -22.55 -22.58
C TYR A 293 -6.75 -22.83 -24.03
N LYS A 294 -6.27 -23.96 -24.54
CA LYS A 294 -6.71 -24.43 -25.86
C LYS A 294 -8.13 -25.01 -25.76
N PRO A 295 -8.94 -24.91 -26.82
CA PRO A 295 -10.23 -25.60 -26.89
C PRO A 295 -10.04 -27.11 -26.64
N GLY A 296 -10.87 -27.68 -25.77
CA GLY A 296 -10.82 -29.10 -25.40
C GLY A 296 -9.75 -29.48 -24.35
N SER A 297 -9.02 -28.53 -23.75
CA SER A 297 -8.09 -28.83 -22.66
C SER A 297 -8.79 -29.48 -21.46
N THR A 298 -8.18 -30.55 -20.92
CA THR A 298 -8.70 -31.24 -19.73
C THR A 298 -8.49 -30.40 -18.47
N VAL A 299 -9.28 -30.66 -17.41
CA VAL A 299 -9.14 -29.97 -16.11
C VAL A 299 -7.72 -30.13 -15.54
N THR A 300 -7.10 -31.28 -15.73
CA THR A 300 -5.73 -31.55 -15.28
C THR A 300 -4.70 -30.69 -16.01
N ASP A 301 -4.83 -30.55 -17.33
CA ASP A 301 -3.94 -29.72 -18.14
C ASP A 301 -4.06 -28.23 -17.79
N LYS A 302 -5.30 -27.78 -17.53
CA LYS A 302 -5.57 -26.41 -17.07
C LYS A 302 -4.86 -26.12 -15.75
N LYS A 303 -5.02 -26.99 -14.75
CA LYS A 303 -4.35 -26.86 -13.44
C LYS A 303 -2.83 -26.84 -13.57
N LYS A 304 -2.26 -27.70 -14.42
CA LYS A 304 -0.82 -27.73 -14.67
C LYS A 304 -0.33 -26.40 -15.27
N THR A 305 -1.03 -25.90 -16.28
CA THR A 305 -0.72 -24.62 -16.94
C THR A 305 -0.78 -23.46 -15.95
N LEU A 306 -1.82 -23.40 -15.10
CA LEU A 306 -1.96 -22.37 -14.07
C LEU A 306 -0.83 -22.44 -13.03
N ASN A 307 -0.50 -23.63 -12.53
CA ASN A 307 0.62 -23.78 -11.59
C ASN A 307 1.95 -23.35 -12.22
N GLU A 308 2.20 -23.72 -13.48
CA GLU A 308 3.42 -23.30 -14.19
C GLU A 308 3.48 -21.78 -14.38
N LEU A 309 2.36 -21.14 -14.73
CA LEU A 309 2.26 -19.68 -14.83
C LEU A 309 2.61 -19.01 -13.49
N CYS A 310 2.11 -19.55 -12.38
CA CYS A 310 2.33 -18.99 -11.05
C CYS A 310 3.75 -19.24 -10.53
N GLU A 311 4.25 -20.47 -10.60
CA GLU A 311 5.56 -20.85 -10.08
C GLU A 311 6.70 -20.27 -10.89
N LYS A 312 6.63 -20.37 -12.23
CA LYS A 312 7.73 -19.93 -13.11
C LYS A 312 7.59 -18.48 -13.56
N GLY A 313 6.37 -17.98 -13.70
CA GLY A 313 6.11 -16.63 -14.20
C GLY A 313 5.99 -15.62 -13.07
N LEU A 314 5.05 -15.84 -12.14
CA LEU A 314 4.81 -14.92 -11.03
C LEU A 314 5.78 -15.09 -9.85
N ASN A 315 6.49 -16.23 -9.82
CA ASN A 315 7.33 -16.69 -8.70
C ASN A 315 6.52 -16.89 -7.40
N ILE A 316 5.35 -17.50 -7.54
CA ILE A 316 4.44 -17.83 -6.44
C ILE A 316 4.43 -19.34 -6.25
N SER A 317 5.01 -19.81 -5.16
CA SER A 317 5.04 -21.22 -4.83
C SER A 317 3.71 -21.69 -4.23
N ASN A 318 3.22 -22.85 -4.68
CA ASN A 318 2.16 -23.62 -4.01
C ASN A 318 0.81 -22.89 -3.83
N LEU A 319 0.08 -22.65 -4.92
CA LEU A 319 -1.33 -22.25 -4.83
C LEU A 319 -2.14 -23.29 -4.04
N LYS A 320 -2.89 -22.82 -3.05
CA LYS A 320 -3.76 -23.65 -2.20
C LYS A 320 -4.96 -24.15 -3.02
N GLY A 321 -5.61 -25.22 -2.54
CA GLY A 321 -6.84 -25.72 -3.12
C GLY A 321 -6.69 -26.90 -4.08
N SER A 322 -7.81 -27.62 -4.28
CA SER A 322 -7.84 -28.88 -5.02
C SER A 322 -8.46 -28.73 -6.41
N THR A 323 -9.39 -27.80 -6.58
CA THR A 323 -10.04 -27.48 -7.87
C THR A 323 -9.28 -26.37 -8.61
N LEU A 324 -9.69 -26.07 -9.84
CA LEU A 324 -9.12 -24.96 -10.59
C LEU A 324 -9.57 -23.61 -9.97
N ASP A 325 -10.86 -23.52 -9.64
CA ASP A 325 -11.47 -22.39 -8.95
C ASP A 325 -10.82 -22.09 -7.60
N ASP A 326 -10.52 -23.11 -6.78
CA ASP A 326 -9.83 -22.92 -5.50
C ASP A 326 -8.45 -22.29 -5.70
N LYS A 327 -7.73 -22.72 -6.75
CA LYS A 327 -6.38 -22.23 -7.07
C LYS A 327 -6.40 -20.79 -7.57
N ILE A 328 -7.38 -20.44 -8.41
CA ILE A 328 -7.58 -19.06 -8.86
C ILE A 328 -7.94 -18.17 -7.67
N SER A 329 -8.85 -18.63 -6.81
CA SER A 329 -9.21 -17.92 -5.57
C SER A 329 -8.00 -17.70 -4.66
N SER A 330 -7.14 -18.73 -4.51
CA SER A 330 -5.87 -18.62 -3.77
C SER A 330 -4.90 -17.60 -4.38
N LEU A 331 -4.89 -17.44 -5.72
CA LEU A 331 -4.06 -16.45 -6.40
C LEU A 331 -4.60 -15.02 -6.20
N ILE A 332 -5.92 -14.84 -6.27
CA ILE A 332 -6.57 -13.56 -5.99
C ILE A 332 -6.30 -13.14 -4.54
N GLU A 333 -6.46 -14.06 -3.58
CA GLU A 333 -6.16 -13.81 -2.16
C GLU A 333 -4.68 -13.43 -1.96
N TYR A 334 -3.76 -14.08 -2.67
CA TYR A 334 -2.35 -13.73 -2.64
C TYR A 334 -2.09 -12.28 -3.10
N PHE A 335 -2.69 -11.86 -4.21
CA PHE A 335 -2.57 -10.47 -4.68
C PHE A 335 -3.23 -9.47 -3.74
N GLU A 336 -4.40 -9.79 -3.17
CA GLU A 336 -5.02 -8.95 -2.15
C GLU A 336 -4.11 -8.77 -0.92
N ASN A 337 -3.41 -9.82 -0.51
CA ASN A 337 -2.49 -9.77 0.62
C ASN A 337 -1.25 -8.93 0.30
N ILE A 338 -0.65 -9.08 -0.90
CA ILE A 338 0.47 -8.22 -1.32
C ILE A 338 0.08 -6.74 -1.34
N GLU A 339 -1.12 -6.44 -1.80
CA GLU A 339 -1.61 -5.06 -1.88
C GLU A 339 -1.85 -4.43 -0.51
N ARG A 340 -2.23 -5.26 0.48
CA ARG A 340 -2.40 -4.82 1.87
C ARG A 340 -1.07 -4.67 2.58
N ASP A 341 -0.07 -5.48 2.22
CA ASP A 341 1.24 -5.45 2.83
C ASP A 341 1.93 -4.10 2.56
N GLU A 342 2.48 -3.48 3.58
CA GLU A 342 3.26 -2.25 3.46
C GLU A 342 4.73 -2.54 3.16
N LYS A 343 5.15 -3.79 3.37
CA LYS A 343 6.53 -4.21 3.13
C LYS A 343 6.81 -4.22 1.63
N VAL A 344 7.95 -3.64 1.28
CA VAL A 344 8.45 -3.52 -0.09
C VAL A 344 9.70 -4.37 -0.34
N GLY A 345 10.31 -4.91 0.72
CA GLY A 345 11.47 -5.82 0.65
C GLY A 345 12.81 -5.15 0.34
N ILE A 346 12.81 -3.82 0.16
CA ILE A 346 13.97 -2.93 0.06
C ILE A 346 13.70 -1.69 0.92
N SER A 347 14.75 -1.02 1.41
CA SER A 347 14.60 0.24 2.17
C SER A 347 14.08 1.38 1.29
N LEU A 348 13.57 2.45 1.90
CA LEU A 348 13.16 3.67 1.18
C LEU A 348 14.33 4.24 0.36
N ASP A 349 15.50 4.38 0.98
CA ASP A 349 16.72 4.86 0.31
C ASP A 349 17.16 3.93 -0.83
N GLY A 350 17.03 2.62 -0.65
CA GLY A 350 17.31 1.63 -1.69
C GLY A 350 16.37 1.79 -2.88
N PHE A 351 15.09 2.08 -2.62
CA PHE A 351 14.12 2.37 -3.66
C PHE A 351 14.42 3.70 -4.38
N ASP A 352 14.73 4.77 -3.66
CA ASP A 352 15.09 6.06 -4.28
C ASP A 352 16.36 5.96 -5.13
N LYS A 353 17.35 5.19 -4.67
CA LYS A 353 18.55 4.90 -5.45
C LYS A 353 18.21 4.13 -6.73
N LEU A 354 17.40 3.07 -6.63
CA LEU A 354 16.92 2.31 -7.78
C LEU A 354 16.22 3.23 -8.80
N LEU A 355 15.29 4.08 -8.34
CA LEU A 355 14.55 5.01 -9.20
C LEU A 355 15.46 6.03 -9.88
N THR A 356 16.45 6.56 -9.16
CA THR A 356 17.43 7.50 -9.68
C THR A 356 18.27 6.86 -10.79
N GLU A 357 18.85 5.69 -10.54
CA GLU A 357 19.69 4.99 -11.52
C GLU A 357 18.87 4.48 -12.72
N LEU A 358 17.62 4.06 -12.50
CA LEU A 358 16.69 3.74 -13.56
C LEU A 358 16.41 4.95 -14.45
N ASN A 359 16.15 6.13 -13.87
CA ASN A 359 15.91 7.36 -14.63
C ASN A 359 17.14 7.82 -15.42
N LEU A 360 18.35 7.62 -14.88
CA LEU A 360 19.60 7.91 -15.60
C LEU A 360 19.79 6.96 -16.79
N SER A 361 19.49 5.67 -16.60
CA SER A 361 19.64 4.65 -17.66
C SER A 361 18.54 4.75 -18.71
N LEU A 362 17.34 5.14 -18.30
CA LEU A 362 16.09 5.20 -19.07
C LEU A 362 15.41 6.59 -18.90
N PRO A 363 15.87 7.64 -19.61
CA PRO A 363 15.38 9.00 -19.41
C PRO A 363 13.87 9.22 -19.62
N ASP A 364 13.23 8.38 -20.45
CA ASP A 364 11.79 8.44 -20.69
C ASP A 364 10.95 7.77 -19.58
N LEU A 365 11.58 7.07 -18.63
CA LEU A 365 10.88 6.28 -17.62
C LEU A 365 9.90 7.12 -16.81
N ASN A 366 10.30 8.31 -16.35
CA ASN A 366 9.40 9.19 -15.58
C ASN A 366 8.11 9.49 -16.34
N LYS A 367 8.20 9.76 -17.65
CA LYS A 367 7.03 9.99 -18.49
C LYS A 367 6.20 8.72 -18.67
N GLN A 368 6.84 7.56 -18.86
CA GLN A 368 6.15 6.27 -19.00
C GLN A 368 5.35 5.93 -17.74
N ILE A 369 5.96 6.07 -16.55
CA ILE A 369 5.30 5.83 -15.26
C ILE A 369 4.12 6.79 -15.05
N ARG A 370 4.29 8.07 -15.35
CA ARG A 370 3.19 9.06 -15.29
C ARG A 370 2.01 8.69 -16.16
N VAL A 371 2.27 8.32 -17.42
CA VAL A 371 1.21 7.96 -18.36
C VAL A 371 0.53 6.66 -17.94
N GLN A 372 1.31 5.65 -17.52
CA GLN A 372 0.80 4.33 -17.17
C GLN A 372 -0.11 4.35 -15.94
N PHE A 373 0.21 5.17 -14.94
CA PHE A 373 -0.53 5.27 -13.68
C PHE A 373 -1.39 6.54 -13.59
N GLU A 374 -1.50 7.33 -14.66
CA GLU A 374 -2.26 8.59 -14.68
C GLU A 374 -1.81 9.61 -13.59
N LEU A 375 -0.51 9.68 -13.31
CA LEU A 375 0.03 10.56 -12.26
C LEU A 375 0.17 12.01 -12.74
N GLN A 376 -0.35 12.94 -11.95
CA GLN A 376 -0.47 14.36 -12.31
C GLN A 376 0.84 15.17 -12.19
N ASP A 377 1.74 14.79 -11.27
CA ASP A 377 2.97 15.53 -10.98
C ASP A 377 4.01 15.39 -12.09
N GLU A 378 4.86 16.40 -12.30
CA GLU A 378 5.82 16.39 -13.40
C GLU A 378 6.92 15.34 -13.26
N PHE A 379 7.40 15.15 -12.03
CA PHE A 379 8.42 14.18 -11.67
C PHE A 379 7.93 13.29 -10.54
N VAL A 380 7.79 12.00 -10.81
CA VAL A 380 7.12 11.03 -9.92
C VAL A 380 8.05 9.92 -9.43
N LEU A 381 9.30 9.87 -9.91
CA LEU A 381 10.27 8.85 -9.52
C LEU A 381 10.88 9.16 -8.15
N LYS A 382 10.05 9.12 -7.12
CA LYS A 382 10.41 9.21 -5.70
C LYS A 382 9.73 8.08 -4.94
N ALA A 383 10.46 7.41 -4.06
CA ALA A 383 10.00 6.21 -3.36
C ALA A 383 8.77 6.50 -2.50
N ASP A 384 8.84 7.49 -1.64
CA ASP A 384 7.77 7.93 -0.74
C ASP A 384 6.49 8.28 -1.51
N PHE A 385 6.64 9.04 -2.60
CA PHE A 385 5.55 9.43 -3.49
C PHE A 385 4.87 8.20 -4.10
N LEU A 386 5.62 7.29 -4.73
CA LEU A 386 5.04 6.12 -5.38
C LEU A 386 4.36 5.17 -4.38
N LEU A 387 4.94 5.01 -3.18
CA LEU A 387 4.35 4.22 -2.12
C LEU A 387 3.04 4.82 -1.59
N ASP A 388 2.89 6.15 -1.61
CA ASP A 388 1.61 6.79 -1.31
C ASP A 388 0.50 6.42 -2.32
N TYR A 389 0.86 6.02 -3.54
CA TYR A 389 -0.06 5.42 -4.52
C TYR A 389 -0.09 3.89 -4.47
N ASN A 390 0.54 3.28 -3.46
CA ASN A 390 0.73 1.84 -3.35
C ASN A 390 1.48 1.22 -4.56
N ILE A 391 2.34 1.99 -5.23
CA ILE A 391 3.16 1.53 -6.35
C ILE A 391 4.51 1.10 -5.79
N LYS A 392 4.79 -0.20 -5.86
CA LYS A 392 5.99 -0.81 -5.28
C LYS A 392 7.12 -0.91 -6.33
N PRO A 393 8.38 -1.14 -5.91
CA PRO A 393 9.52 -1.26 -6.82
C PRO A 393 9.30 -2.27 -7.95
N ARG A 394 8.73 -3.44 -7.63
CA ARG A 394 8.42 -4.47 -8.63
C ARG A 394 7.41 -3.99 -9.68
N ASP A 395 6.43 -3.18 -9.28
CA ASP A 395 5.39 -2.67 -10.18
C ASP A 395 6.00 -1.73 -11.23
N ILE A 396 7.08 -1.00 -10.89
CA ILE A 396 7.88 -0.21 -11.83
C ILE A 396 8.68 -1.13 -12.76
N LEU A 397 9.39 -2.11 -12.21
CA LEU A 397 10.23 -3.03 -12.99
C LEU A 397 9.44 -3.87 -14.00
N ASP A 398 8.19 -4.23 -13.69
CA ASP A 398 7.29 -4.95 -14.60
C ASP A 398 6.88 -4.12 -15.82
N LEU A 399 6.97 -2.79 -15.75
CA LEU A 399 6.66 -1.89 -16.87
C LEU A 399 7.82 -1.77 -17.86
N ILE A 400 9.05 -2.00 -17.41
CA ILE A 400 10.25 -1.87 -18.22
C ILE A 400 10.33 -3.02 -19.23
N THR A 401 10.64 -2.67 -20.48
CA THR A 401 10.82 -3.66 -21.54
C THR A 401 12.00 -4.58 -21.25
N LYS A 402 12.03 -5.77 -21.87
CA LYS A 402 13.14 -6.70 -21.68
C LYS A 402 14.48 -6.10 -22.14
N GLU A 403 14.45 -5.31 -23.21
CA GLU A 403 15.64 -4.66 -23.77
C GLU A 403 16.19 -3.60 -22.81
N ASP A 404 15.31 -2.70 -22.34
CA ASP A 404 15.65 -1.65 -21.38
C ASP A 404 16.14 -2.21 -20.04
N ARG A 405 15.50 -3.28 -19.55
CA ARG A 405 15.94 -3.96 -18.32
C ARG A 405 17.32 -4.59 -18.49
N THR A 406 17.59 -5.21 -19.64
CA THR A 406 18.90 -5.80 -19.94
C THR A 406 19.98 -4.71 -20.00
N LYS A 407 19.66 -3.54 -20.57
CA LYS A 407 20.54 -2.37 -20.59
C LYS A 407 20.85 -1.93 -19.15
N PHE A 408 19.80 -1.67 -18.36
CA PHE A 408 19.94 -1.25 -16.95
C PHE A 408 20.79 -2.21 -16.11
N ILE A 409 20.58 -3.51 -16.25
CA ILE A 409 21.36 -4.55 -15.55
C ILE A 409 22.85 -4.45 -15.88
N LYS A 410 23.19 -4.21 -17.15
CA LYS A 410 24.59 -4.09 -17.58
C LYS A 410 25.22 -2.78 -17.09
N ASP A 411 24.50 -1.68 -17.23
CA ASP A 411 24.98 -0.35 -16.85
C ASP A 411 25.31 -0.26 -15.36
N ASN A 412 24.55 -0.99 -14.52
CA ASN A 412 24.70 -0.98 -13.05
C ASN A 412 25.38 -2.26 -12.50
N SER A 413 26.00 -3.08 -13.36
CA SER A 413 26.73 -4.29 -12.96
C SER A 413 25.92 -5.27 -12.09
N ILE A 414 24.62 -5.37 -12.36
CA ILE A 414 23.70 -6.26 -11.64
C ILE A 414 23.92 -7.70 -12.13
N LYS A 415 23.73 -8.66 -11.22
CA LYS A 415 23.84 -10.10 -11.52
C LYS A 415 22.87 -10.50 -12.64
N GLN A 416 23.37 -11.21 -13.66
CA GLN A 416 22.59 -11.63 -14.84
C GLN A 416 22.02 -13.06 -14.74
N ARG A 417 22.50 -13.87 -13.78
CA ARG A 417 22.04 -15.26 -13.64
C ARG A 417 20.79 -15.31 -12.74
N GLY A 418 19.71 -15.88 -13.26
CA GLY A 418 18.46 -16.08 -12.52
C GLY A 418 17.36 -15.16 -13.02
N ASP A 419 16.48 -14.74 -12.11
CA ASP A 419 15.40 -13.80 -12.42
C ASP A 419 15.92 -12.36 -12.36
N ASP A 420 15.75 -11.63 -13.46
CA ASP A 420 16.22 -10.24 -13.60
C ASP A 420 15.63 -9.30 -12.53
N ILE A 421 14.32 -9.41 -12.27
CA ILE A 421 13.62 -8.52 -11.35
C ILE A 421 14.11 -8.76 -9.93
N LEU A 422 14.20 -10.03 -9.51
CA LEU A 422 14.73 -10.37 -8.20
C LEU A 422 16.19 -9.96 -8.05
N ASN A 423 17.01 -10.14 -9.08
CA ASN A 423 18.41 -9.71 -9.05
C ASN A 423 18.53 -8.19 -8.89
N ILE A 424 17.67 -7.41 -9.55
CA ILE A 424 17.61 -5.95 -9.38
C ILE A 424 17.20 -5.61 -7.95
N LEU A 425 16.08 -6.16 -7.46
CA LEU A 425 15.59 -5.85 -6.11
C LEU A 425 16.62 -6.21 -5.03
N GLU A 426 17.29 -7.36 -5.16
CA GLU A 426 18.35 -7.77 -4.23
C GLU A 426 19.59 -6.88 -4.31
N HIS A 427 19.94 -6.34 -5.48
CA HIS A 427 21.06 -5.41 -5.63
C HIS A 427 20.84 -4.08 -4.88
N TYR A 428 19.61 -3.58 -4.88
CA TYR A 428 19.23 -2.35 -4.17
C TYR A 428 18.69 -2.61 -2.77
N LYS A 429 18.73 -3.86 -2.32
CA LYS A 429 18.41 -4.21 -0.95
C LYS A 429 19.58 -3.80 -0.08
N ASP A 430 19.54 -2.56 0.40
CA ASP A 430 20.46 -2.10 1.41
C ASP A 430 20.13 -2.80 2.73
N VAL A 431 20.87 -3.87 2.99
CA VAL A 431 20.68 -4.71 4.17
C VAL A 431 20.84 -3.89 5.45
N GLU A 432 21.78 -2.94 5.49
CA GLU A 432 22.06 -2.12 6.66
C GLU A 432 20.90 -1.15 6.95
N ASN A 433 20.42 -0.44 5.93
CA ASN A 433 19.23 0.41 6.06
C ASN A 433 17.97 -0.40 6.36
N LEU A 434 17.80 -1.58 5.77
CA LEU A 434 16.68 -2.47 6.09
C LEU A 434 16.71 -2.92 7.56
N TYR A 435 17.89 -3.17 8.11
CA TYR A 435 18.06 -3.45 9.54
C TYR A 435 17.77 -2.21 10.41
N LEU A 436 18.14 -1.00 9.98
CA LEU A 436 17.83 0.25 10.69
C LEU A 436 16.32 0.55 10.71
N GLU A 437 15.62 0.39 9.58
CA GLU A 437 14.15 0.50 9.51
C GLU A 437 13.45 -0.52 10.42
N ASN A 438 14.11 -1.63 10.71
CA ASN A 438 13.63 -2.70 11.59
C ASN A 438 14.30 -2.70 12.96
N TYR A 439 14.94 -1.60 13.35
CA TYR A 439 15.76 -1.53 14.56
C TYR A 439 15.00 -1.93 15.82
N GLU A 440 13.73 -1.51 15.96
CA GLU A 440 12.85 -1.91 17.06
C GLU A 440 12.59 -3.43 17.06
N ASN A 441 12.32 -4.02 15.89
CA ASN A 441 12.08 -5.46 15.75
C ASN A 441 13.33 -6.29 16.05
N VAL A 442 14.52 -5.76 15.74
CA VAL A 442 15.81 -6.33 16.15
C VAL A 442 15.93 -6.29 17.68
N GLY A 443 15.59 -5.14 18.30
CA GLY A 443 15.55 -4.97 19.76
C GLY A 443 14.63 -5.98 20.46
N TYR A 444 13.41 -6.17 19.94
CA TYR A 444 12.44 -7.15 20.44
C TYR A 444 12.76 -8.62 20.08
N ARG A 445 13.83 -8.85 19.32
CA ARG A 445 14.19 -10.18 18.79
C ARG A 445 13.04 -10.86 18.04
N ASN A 446 12.24 -10.09 17.31
CA ASN A 446 11.04 -10.58 16.62
C ASN A 446 11.40 -11.26 15.29
N LEU A 447 11.92 -12.49 15.36
CA LEU A 447 12.40 -13.25 14.20
C LEU A 447 11.36 -13.45 13.10
N ASN A 448 10.09 -13.60 13.46
CA ASN A 448 9.04 -13.80 12.46
C ASN A 448 8.84 -12.52 11.64
N LEU A 449 8.72 -11.38 12.31
CA LEU A 449 8.52 -10.11 11.65
C LEU A 449 9.76 -9.67 10.85
N LEU A 450 10.97 -9.95 11.37
CA LEU A 450 12.21 -9.74 10.63
C LEU A 450 12.26 -10.57 9.34
N LYS A 451 11.90 -11.85 9.39
CA LYS A 451 11.83 -12.71 8.20
C LYS A 451 10.81 -12.22 7.19
N GLU A 452 9.63 -11.81 7.64
CA GLU A 452 8.61 -11.21 6.78
C GLU A 452 9.12 -9.91 6.12
N ASN A 453 9.98 -9.15 6.82
CA ASN A 453 10.62 -7.94 6.31
C ASN A 453 11.85 -8.24 5.42
N GLY A 454 12.10 -9.50 5.10
CA GLY A 454 13.20 -9.91 4.23
C GLY A 454 14.56 -10.00 4.93
N ILE A 455 14.60 -9.96 6.26
CA ILE A 455 15.81 -10.08 7.08
C ILE A 455 15.99 -11.52 7.55
N ILE A 456 17.09 -12.15 7.15
CA ILE A 456 17.46 -13.50 7.59
C ILE A 456 18.66 -13.40 8.53
N ILE A 457 18.42 -13.55 9.84
CA ILE A 457 19.45 -13.51 10.89
C ILE A 457 19.22 -14.63 11.90
N LYS A 458 20.30 -15.17 12.49
CA LYS A 458 20.15 -16.16 13.56
C LYS A 458 19.78 -15.47 14.87
N GLU A 459 19.02 -16.16 15.72
CA GLU A 459 18.59 -15.60 17.01
C GLU A 459 19.77 -15.17 17.89
N SER A 460 20.86 -15.93 17.85
CA SER A 460 22.10 -15.66 18.60
C SER A 460 22.81 -14.39 18.15
N GLU A 461 22.58 -13.94 16.91
CA GLU A 461 23.29 -12.80 16.30
C GLU A 461 22.53 -11.47 16.54
N LEU A 462 21.28 -11.51 17.01
CA LEU A 462 20.44 -10.32 17.19
C LEU A 462 20.97 -9.33 18.22
N GLY A 463 21.59 -9.79 19.31
CA GLY A 463 22.21 -8.91 20.31
C GLY A 463 23.31 -8.06 19.70
N LEU A 464 24.29 -8.73 19.08
CA LEU A 464 25.40 -8.08 18.37
C LEU A 464 24.90 -7.17 17.25
N LYS A 465 23.86 -7.59 16.51
CA LYS A 465 23.30 -6.75 15.45
C LYS A 465 22.62 -5.49 16.00
N PHE A 466 21.94 -5.59 17.14
CA PHE A 466 21.35 -4.44 17.80
C PHE A 466 22.42 -3.44 18.29
N GLU A 467 23.54 -3.94 18.83
CA GLU A 467 24.70 -3.11 19.19
C GLU A 467 25.28 -2.40 17.95
N GLU A 468 25.51 -3.14 16.87
CA GLU A 468 26.04 -2.59 15.61
C GLU A 468 25.14 -1.45 15.08
N LEU A 469 23.82 -1.68 14.99
CA LEU A 469 22.84 -0.69 14.52
C LEU A 469 22.77 0.53 15.44
N THR A 470 22.87 0.33 16.75
CA THR A 470 22.91 1.45 17.72
C THR A 470 24.15 2.31 17.50
N GLY A 471 25.30 1.68 17.23
CA GLY A 471 26.53 2.39 16.87
C GLY A 471 26.39 3.20 15.57
N ILE A 472 25.77 2.60 14.54
CA ILE A 472 25.50 3.29 13.27
C ILE A 472 24.60 4.50 13.49
N ILE A 473 23.52 4.37 14.27
CA ILE A 473 22.62 5.50 14.59
C ILE A 473 23.36 6.62 15.32
N LEU A 474 24.15 6.27 16.35
CA LEU A 474 24.91 7.26 17.14
C LEU A 474 25.94 8.00 16.28
N LYS A 475 26.62 7.28 15.38
CA LYS A 475 27.51 7.90 14.39
C LYS A 475 26.74 8.79 13.42
N GLY A 476 25.56 8.35 13.00
CA GLY A 476 24.67 9.09 12.10
C GLY A 476 24.14 10.41 12.69
N ILE A 477 24.00 10.51 14.02
CA ILE A 477 23.70 11.77 14.71
C ILE A 477 24.94 12.59 15.09
N GLY A 478 26.10 12.24 14.53
CA GLY A 478 27.33 13.03 14.63
C GLY A 478 28.25 12.69 15.81
N PHE A 479 27.97 11.65 16.60
CA PHE A 479 28.92 11.22 17.63
C PHE A 479 30.13 10.47 17.04
N ASN A 480 31.28 10.63 17.68
CA ASN A 480 32.46 9.82 17.40
C ASN A 480 32.39 8.48 18.17
N VAL A 481 31.91 7.44 17.49
CA VAL A 481 31.95 6.05 17.98
C VAL A 481 33.38 5.53 17.88
N ASP A 482 34.07 5.39 19.01
CA ASP A 482 35.51 5.12 19.07
C ASP A 482 35.79 3.65 19.44
N ASP A 483 35.73 2.78 18.43
CA ASP A 483 36.01 1.35 18.59
C ASP A 483 37.46 1.07 18.97
N VAL A 484 38.39 1.98 18.65
CA VAL A 484 39.81 1.83 18.99
C VAL A 484 39.99 2.02 20.49
N LEU A 485 39.49 3.12 21.05
CA LEU A 485 39.54 3.39 22.48
C LEU A 485 38.73 2.35 23.28
N LYS A 486 37.55 1.98 22.78
CA LYS A 486 36.75 0.88 23.34
C LYS A 486 37.57 -0.41 23.45
N SER A 487 38.24 -0.81 22.37
CA SER A 487 39.04 -2.03 22.34
C SER A 487 40.28 -1.97 23.23
N GLN A 488 40.85 -0.78 23.43
CA GLN A 488 41.97 -0.57 24.36
C GLN A 488 41.54 -0.64 25.83
N LEU A 489 40.34 -0.17 26.15
CA LEU A 489 39.79 -0.20 27.51
C LEU A 489 39.25 -1.58 27.88
N ASN A 490 38.52 -2.22 26.95
CA ASN A 490 37.83 -3.48 27.20
C ASN A 490 38.78 -4.58 27.69
N THR A 491 38.31 -5.35 28.68
CA THR A 491 39.02 -6.52 29.19
C THR A 491 38.24 -7.79 28.83
N LYS A 492 38.83 -8.97 29.09
CA LYS A 492 38.11 -10.25 28.91
C LYS A 492 36.83 -10.37 29.75
N LYS A 493 36.69 -9.56 30.80
CA LYS A 493 35.54 -9.58 31.72
C LYS A 493 34.60 -8.40 31.52
N ASP A 494 35.14 -7.26 31.12
CA ASP A 494 34.41 -6.00 31.02
C ASP A 494 34.48 -5.49 29.58
N MET A 495 33.43 -5.81 28.81
CA MET A 495 33.35 -5.46 27.39
C MET A 495 32.19 -4.49 27.18
N MET A 496 32.50 -3.20 27.06
CA MET A 496 31.52 -2.19 26.68
C MET A 496 31.05 -2.44 25.24
N ASP A 497 29.75 -2.27 25.01
CA ASP A 497 29.14 -2.43 23.69
C ASP A 497 29.59 -1.29 22.76
N ILE A 498 29.38 -0.04 23.19
CA ILE A 498 29.70 1.18 22.43
C ILE A 498 30.32 2.23 23.36
N LEU A 499 31.33 2.94 22.84
CA LEU A 499 31.97 4.08 23.49
C LEU A 499 31.93 5.29 22.55
N LEU A 500 31.39 6.41 23.03
CA LEU A 500 31.40 7.68 22.32
C LEU A 500 32.48 8.58 22.93
N ASN A 501 33.39 9.07 22.10
CA ASN A 501 34.49 9.94 22.51
C ASN A 501 34.14 11.40 22.19
N LEU A 502 34.01 12.23 23.22
CA LEU A 502 33.64 13.65 23.09
C LEU A 502 34.87 14.57 23.00
N GLY A 503 36.09 14.00 23.01
CA GLY A 503 37.33 14.75 23.17
C GLY A 503 37.61 15.11 24.63
N ASN A 504 38.77 15.72 24.90
CA ASN A 504 39.17 16.19 26.24
C ASN A 504 39.10 15.12 27.36
N GLN A 505 39.35 13.85 27.03
CA GLN A 505 39.23 12.71 27.96
C GLN A 505 37.80 12.48 28.46
N GLU A 506 36.80 12.95 27.72
CA GLU A 506 35.38 12.80 28.05
C GLU A 506 34.74 11.72 27.18
N ILE A 507 33.95 10.85 27.82
CA ILE A 507 33.28 9.74 27.14
C ILE A 507 31.81 9.62 27.54
N ILE A 508 31.03 9.00 26.66
CA ILE A 508 29.72 8.42 26.96
C ILE A 508 29.82 6.91 26.75
N ILE A 509 29.37 6.14 27.75
CA ILE A 509 29.27 4.68 27.64
C ILE A 509 27.84 4.35 27.22
N VAL A 510 27.69 3.48 26.22
CA VAL A 510 26.38 3.03 25.75
C VAL A 510 26.30 1.52 25.87
N GLU A 511 25.28 1.03 26.57
CA GLU A 511 24.97 -0.39 26.74
C GLU A 511 23.66 -0.71 26.03
N CYS A 512 23.62 -1.83 25.32
CA CYS A 512 22.49 -2.24 24.51
C CYS A 512 21.89 -3.53 25.06
N LYS A 513 20.56 -3.58 25.23
CA LYS A 513 19.86 -4.79 25.67
C LYS A 513 18.71 -5.11 24.73
N THR A 514 18.67 -6.36 24.29
CA THR A 514 17.54 -6.92 23.53
C THR A 514 16.66 -7.78 24.43
N SER A 515 15.36 -7.84 24.17
CA SER A 515 14.40 -8.63 24.96
C SER A 515 13.29 -9.17 24.07
N LYS A 516 12.90 -10.43 24.23
CA LYS A 516 11.67 -10.97 23.60
C LYS A 516 10.41 -10.51 24.31
N GLU A 517 10.51 -10.29 25.61
CA GLU A 517 9.40 -9.91 26.48
C GLU A 517 9.33 -8.40 26.59
N ARG A 518 8.10 -7.88 26.71
CA ARG A 518 7.84 -6.46 26.96
C ARG A 518 8.36 -6.04 28.34
N GLY A 519 8.88 -4.82 28.42
CA GLY A 519 9.43 -4.25 29.65
C GLY A 519 10.70 -4.95 30.16
N TYR A 520 11.88 -4.49 29.74
CA TYR A 520 13.14 -4.96 30.30
C TYR A 520 13.22 -4.66 31.80
N ASN A 521 13.44 -5.70 32.63
CA ASN A 521 13.30 -5.62 34.10
C ASN A 521 14.54 -6.08 34.90
N LYS A 522 15.70 -6.29 34.24
CA LYS A 522 16.90 -6.86 34.89
C LYS A 522 17.86 -5.79 35.42
N PHE A 523 17.37 -4.87 36.26
CA PHE A 523 18.15 -3.72 36.73
C PHE A 523 19.44 -4.11 37.47
N SER A 524 19.36 -5.03 38.44
CA SER A 524 20.49 -5.44 39.28
C SER A 524 21.69 -5.97 38.49
N SER A 525 21.44 -6.73 37.43
CA SER A 525 22.48 -7.28 36.55
C SER A 525 23.15 -6.17 35.74
N VAL A 526 22.36 -5.26 35.17
CA VAL A 526 22.87 -4.18 34.31
C VAL A 526 23.58 -3.12 35.14
N SER A 527 23.05 -2.71 36.28
CA SER A 527 23.70 -1.77 37.19
C SER A 527 25.09 -2.26 37.59
N ARG A 528 25.26 -3.54 37.94
CA ARG A 528 26.58 -4.12 38.25
C ARG A 528 27.54 -4.06 37.06
N GLN A 529 27.05 -4.36 35.85
CA GLN A 529 27.83 -4.31 34.61
C GLN A 529 28.30 -2.87 34.32
N LEU A 530 27.38 -1.91 34.35
CA LEU A 530 27.64 -0.50 34.12
C LEU A 530 28.60 0.10 35.18
N LYS A 531 28.48 -0.27 36.46
CA LYS A 531 29.42 0.15 37.52
C LYS A 531 30.83 -0.38 37.25
N SER A 532 30.96 -1.58 36.66
CA SER A 532 32.27 -2.11 36.25
C SER A 532 32.91 -1.26 35.15
N TYR A 533 32.12 -0.87 34.15
CA TYR A 533 32.58 -0.02 33.05
C TYR A 533 32.96 1.37 33.53
N GLN A 534 32.19 1.94 34.45
CA GLN A 534 32.54 3.21 35.09
C GLN A 534 33.91 3.13 35.77
N ASN A 535 34.13 2.11 36.60
CA ASN A 535 35.39 1.92 37.30
C ASN A 535 36.57 1.74 36.32
N LEU A 536 36.35 1.09 35.18
CA LEU A 536 37.36 0.89 34.14
C LEU A 536 37.73 2.22 33.47
N ALA A 537 36.75 3.04 33.10
CA ALA A 537 36.98 4.36 32.52
C ALA A 537 37.68 5.31 33.51
N LEU A 538 37.24 5.34 34.76
CA LEU A 538 37.84 6.17 35.82
C LEU A 538 39.31 5.80 36.09
N LYS A 539 39.65 4.51 36.09
CA LYS A 539 41.04 4.04 36.23
C LYS A 539 41.95 4.49 35.08
N ASN A 540 41.38 4.74 33.91
CA ASN A 540 42.09 5.25 32.74
C ASN A 540 42.03 6.79 32.63
N ASN A 541 41.68 7.48 33.72
CA ASN A 541 41.57 8.94 33.80
C ASN A 541 40.55 9.56 32.82
N LEU A 542 39.50 8.82 32.46
CA LEU A 542 38.43 9.32 31.61
C LEU A 542 37.28 9.87 32.46
N ARG A 543 36.72 11.01 32.04
CA ARG A 543 35.51 11.60 32.62
C ARG A 543 34.28 11.05 31.90
N ILE A 544 33.40 10.43 32.66
CA ILE A 544 32.14 9.89 32.13
C ILE A 544 31.09 10.98 32.16
N VAL A 545 30.70 11.47 30.99
CA VAL A 545 29.68 12.52 30.86
C VAL A 545 28.30 11.93 31.11
N LYS A 546 28.03 10.76 30.55
CA LYS A 546 26.74 10.08 30.66
C LYS A 546 26.88 8.58 30.40
N ILE A 547 25.94 7.80 30.91
CA ILE A 547 25.72 6.41 30.50
C ILE A 547 24.35 6.32 29.86
N LEU A 548 24.28 5.72 28.68
CA LEU A 548 23.03 5.45 27.99
C LEU A 548 22.78 3.95 28.04
N LEU A 549 21.58 3.56 28.46
CA LEU A 549 21.08 2.20 28.30
C LEU A 549 20.00 2.22 27.24
N VAL A 550 20.23 1.47 26.17
CA VAL A 550 19.33 1.37 25.02
C VAL A 550 18.66 0.00 25.00
N ALA A 551 17.33 -0.04 25.00
CA ALA A 551 16.54 -1.27 24.99
C ALA A 551 15.23 -1.06 24.23
N PRO A 552 14.52 -2.11 23.77
CA PRO A 552 13.23 -1.93 23.10
C PRO A 552 12.19 -1.25 23.99
N GLU A 553 12.14 -1.62 25.27
CA GLU A 553 11.19 -1.10 26.27
C GLU A 553 11.73 -1.36 27.68
N PHE A 554 11.35 -0.53 28.66
CA PHE A 554 11.68 -0.69 30.08
C PHE A 554 10.40 -0.89 30.89
N SER A 555 10.42 -1.71 31.93
CA SER A 555 9.28 -1.84 32.84
C SER A 555 9.21 -0.67 33.83
N ASP A 556 8.03 -0.37 34.36
CA ASP A 556 7.85 0.69 35.38
C ASP A 556 8.73 0.46 36.61
N ASP A 557 8.86 -0.80 37.06
CA ASP A 557 9.75 -1.18 38.15
C ASP A 557 11.22 -0.85 37.83
N PHE A 558 11.66 -1.08 36.58
CA PHE A 558 13.02 -0.79 36.15
C PHE A 558 13.29 0.72 36.14
N VAL A 559 12.32 1.50 35.66
CA VAL A 559 12.41 2.96 35.67
C VAL A 559 12.50 3.47 37.10
N THR A 560 11.65 2.95 38.00
CA THR A 560 11.64 3.33 39.42
C THR A 560 12.98 2.99 40.09
N ASP A 561 13.51 1.78 39.88
CA ASP A 561 14.82 1.37 40.41
C ASP A 561 15.95 2.27 39.87
N CYS A 562 15.88 2.65 38.60
CA CYS A 562 16.84 3.56 37.98
C CYS A 562 16.77 4.98 38.55
N GLU A 563 15.57 5.47 38.88
CA GLU A 563 15.38 6.78 39.52
C GLU A 563 15.92 6.82 40.95
N MET A 564 15.90 5.68 41.65
CA MET A 564 16.44 5.56 43.00
C MET A 564 17.98 5.48 43.03
N ASP A 565 18.65 5.04 41.96
CA ASP A 565 20.11 4.96 41.87
C ASP A 565 20.73 6.30 41.45
N THR A 566 20.97 7.17 42.43
CA THR A 566 21.58 8.50 42.22
C THR A 566 23.10 8.46 41.95
N GLU A 567 23.75 7.31 42.10
CA GLU A 567 25.21 7.19 41.88
C GLU A 567 25.55 7.11 40.39
N MET A 568 24.62 6.61 39.58
CA MET A 568 24.83 6.40 38.15
C MET A 568 24.18 7.53 37.35
N ASN A 569 24.97 8.27 36.57
CA ASN A 569 24.45 9.24 35.61
C ASN A 569 23.86 8.55 34.36
N LEU A 570 22.88 7.67 34.60
CA LEU A 570 22.24 6.77 33.65
C LEU A 570 21.02 7.46 33.01
N SER A 571 20.88 7.28 31.71
CA SER A 571 19.66 7.62 30.97
C SER A 571 19.19 6.41 30.16
N LEU A 572 17.88 6.22 30.15
CA LEU A 572 17.16 5.16 29.48
C LEU A 572 16.62 5.70 28.16
N ILE A 573 16.93 5.01 27.07
CA ILE A 573 16.48 5.34 25.73
C ILE A 573 15.81 4.09 25.15
N THR A 574 14.56 4.21 24.71
CA THR A 574 13.92 3.12 23.98
C THR A 574 14.43 3.08 22.54
N SER A 575 14.42 1.89 21.92
CA SER A 575 14.78 1.72 20.51
C SER A 575 13.97 2.64 19.59
N SER A 576 12.67 2.78 19.87
CA SER A 576 11.78 3.68 19.14
C SER A 576 12.19 5.15 19.29
N THR A 577 12.47 5.59 20.52
CA THR A 577 12.91 6.96 20.82
C THR A 577 14.21 7.29 20.09
N LEU A 578 15.20 6.38 20.12
CA LEU A 578 16.48 6.61 19.44
C LEU A 578 16.32 6.71 17.92
N SER A 579 15.48 5.85 17.34
CA SER A 579 15.16 5.87 15.91
C SER A 579 14.51 7.20 15.50
N ASN A 580 13.52 7.65 16.27
CA ASN A 580 12.82 8.91 16.00
C ASN A 580 13.75 10.12 16.12
N ILE A 581 14.68 10.12 17.08
CA ILE A 581 15.71 11.15 17.22
C ILE A 581 16.64 11.14 16.00
N TYR A 582 17.07 9.97 15.53
CA TYR A 582 17.92 9.84 14.36
C TYR A 582 17.28 10.43 13.11
N ASP A 583 16.03 10.08 12.84
CA ASP A 583 15.31 10.58 11.66
C ASP A 583 15.05 12.09 11.74
N ALA A 584 14.70 12.60 12.92
CA ALA A 584 14.56 14.04 13.11
C ALA A 584 15.90 14.78 12.94
N PHE A 585 17.01 14.19 13.39
CA PHE A 585 18.33 14.79 13.26
C PHE A 585 18.77 14.95 11.80
N LYS A 586 18.46 13.98 10.93
CA LYS A 586 18.76 14.04 9.48
C LYS A 586 18.19 15.29 8.79
N SER A 587 17.08 15.81 9.30
CA SER A 587 16.41 17.02 8.79
C SER A 587 16.74 18.30 9.59
N SER A 588 17.54 18.18 10.65
CA SER A 588 17.93 19.29 11.51
C SER A 588 19.09 20.10 10.92
N LYS A 589 19.35 21.29 11.49
CA LYS A 589 20.50 22.13 11.10
C LYS A 589 21.79 21.78 11.85
N TYR A 590 21.72 20.86 12.81
CA TYR A 590 22.86 20.50 13.64
C TYR A 590 23.79 19.55 12.88
N THR A 591 25.10 19.77 13.01
CA THR A 591 26.12 18.85 12.48
C THR A 591 26.49 17.75 13.47
N GLU A 592 26.29 18.00 14.76
CA GLU A 592 26.51 17.06 15.86
C GLU A 592 25.37 17.18 16.87
N PHE A 593 24.86 16.05 17.36
CA PHE A 593 23.77 16.02 18.31
C PHE A 593 24.18 16.63 19.67
N PRO A 594 23.43 17.62 20.21
CA PRO A 594 23.74 18.20 21.50
C PRO A 594 23.49 17.19 22.64
N HIS A 595 24.52 16.49 23.10
CA HIS A 595 24.42 15.43 24.12
C HIS A 595 23.76 15.88 25.45
N VAL A 596 23.76 17.20 25.73
CA VAL A 596 23.05 17.81 26.88
C VAL A 596 21.53 17.54 26.86
N LEU A 597 20.98 17.21 25.70
CA LEU A 597 19.57 16.83 25.54
C LEU A 597 19.26 15.47 26.19
N PHE A 598 20.28 14.61 26.40
CA PHE A 598 20.17 13.34 27.13
C PHE A 598 20.22 13.50 28.65
N ARG A 599 19.54 14.52 29.18
CA ARG A 599 19.58 14.85 30.61
C ARG A 599 18.55 14.11 31.46
N ASP A 600 17.46 13.63 30.87
CA ASP A 600 16.38 12.97 31.62
C ASP A 600 16.77 11.53 31.97
N ILE A 601 16.23 11.00 33.06
CA ILE A 601 16.42 9.58 33.42
C ILE A 601 15.75 8.70 32.35
N VAL A 602 14.51 8.99 31.98
CA VAL A 602 13.87 8.44 30.78
C VAL A 602 13.82 9.53 29.73
N ILE A 603 14.45 9.30 28.58
CA ILE A 603 14.56 10.32 27.54
C ILE A 603 13.19 10.70 26.98
N ASN A 604 12.84 11.98 27.13
CA ASN A 604 11.61 12.54 26.60
C ASN A 604 11.77 12.87 25.10
N GLU A 605 11.23 12.00 24.25
CA GLU A 605 11.26 12.13 22.80
C GLU A 605 10.73 13.50 22.32
N GLU A 606 9.51 13.88 22.70
CA GLU A 606 8.87 15.12 22.23
C GLU A 606 9.73 16.36 22.48
N ARG A 607 10.40 16.42 23.63
CA ARG A 607 11.22 17.56 24.00
C ARG A 607 12.46 17.65 23.11
N ILE A 608 13.08 16.52 22.79
CA ILE A 608 14.24 16.48 21.89
C ILE A 608 13.82 16.85 20.48
N LEU A 609 12.72 16.31 19.98
CA LEU A 609 12.20 16.65 18.65
C LEU A 609 11.86 18.15 18.52
N LYS A 610 11.27 18.75 19.56
CA LYS A 610 11.03 20.20 19.63
C LYS A 610 12.31 21.03 19.69
N ALA A 611 13.42 20.47 20.18
CA ALA A 611 14.72 21.15 20.21
C ALA A 611 15.44 21.06 18.86
N LEU A 612 15.38 19.92 18.17
CA LEU A 612 16.00 19.68 16.87
C LEU A 612 15.31 20.43 15.72
N SER A 613 14.01 20.72 15.87
CA SER A 613 13.22 21.45 14.87
C SER A 613 13.40 22.98 14.89
N LYS A 614 14.08 23.52 15.92
CA LYS A 614 14.46 24.94 15.99
C LYS A 614 15.79 25.16 15.28
#